data_AF-A0A238GVS7-F1
#
_entry.id   AF-A0A238GVS7-F1
#
_cell.length_a   1.000
_cell.length_b   1.000
_cell.length_c   1.000
_cell.angle_alpha   90.00
_cell.angle_beta   90.00
_cell.angle_gamma   90.00
#
_symmetry.space_group_name_H-M   'P 1'
#
loop_
_entity.id
_entity.type
_entity.pdbx_description
1 polymer ?
#
loop_
_entity_poly.entity_id
_entity_poly.type
_entity_poly.pdbx_seq_one_letter_code
_entity_poly.pdbx_strand_id
1 'polypeptide(L)'
;MEVPNEEKINERLKQLAKDYAKFVDADAQRKAQNDDKLTIDFEGFIDNAPFEGGKAENFSLILGSKQMLEDFEKALLGMQTSEEKNSL
;
A
#
# COMPACT_ATOMS: atom_id res chain seq x y z
N MET A 1 -5.54 -37.26 -12.65
CA MET A 1 -4.88 -36.07 -12.08
C MET A 1 -5.37 -34.89 -12.88
N GLU A 2 -6.04 -33.93 -12.26
CA GLU A 2 -6.45 -32.71 -12.94
C GLU A 2 -5.19 -31.86 -13.11
N VAL A 3 -4.69 -31.77 -14.35
CA VAL A 3 -3.56 -30.90 -14.67
C VAL A 3 -4.10 -29.48 -14.63
N PRO A 4 -3.57 -28.58 -13.79
CA PRO A 4 -4.08 -27.22 -13.75
C PRO A 4 -3.93 -26.57 -15.13
N ASN A 5 -5.04 -25.99 -15.61
CA ASN A 5 -5.11 -25.11 -16.77
C ASN A 5 -3.96 -24.08 -16.74
N GLU A 6 -3.33 -23.82 -17.89
CA GLU A 6 -2.26 -22.82 -18.08
C GLU A 6 -2.59 -21.44 -17.46
N GLU A 7 -3.85 -21.00 -17.48
CA GLU A 7 -4.31 -19.79 -16.81
C GLU A 7 -4.09 -19.84 -15.30
N LYS A 8 -4.48 -20.95 -14.63
CA LYS A 8 -4.27 -21.12 -13.19
C LYS A 8 -2.77 -21.17 -12.85
N ILE A 9 -1.97 -21.76 -13.73
CA ILE A 9 -0.50 -21.78 -13.57
C ILE A 9 0.05 -20.36 -13.69
N ASN A 10 -0.37 -19.59 -14.69
CA ASN A 10 0.04 -18.21 -14.90
C ASN A 10 -0.41 -17.29 -13.76
N GLU A 11 -1.62 -17.46 -13.22
CA GLU A 11 -2.08 -16.71 -12.05
C GLU A 11 -1.21 -17.00 -10.83
N ARG A 12 -0.91 -18.28 -10.55
CA ARG A 12 -0.02 -18.66 -9.45
C ARG A 12 1.39 -18.12 -9.63
N LEU A 13 1.94 -18.19 -10.83
CA LEU A 13 3.26 -17.61 -11.13
C LEU A 13 3.27 -16.10 -10.94
N LYS A 14 2.21 -15.39 -11.33
CA LYS A 14 2.07 -13.94 -11.09
C LYS A 14 2.00 -13.61 -9.59
N GLN A 15 1.25 -14.39 -8.82
CA GLN A 15 1.19 -14.23 -7.37
C GLN A 15 2.57 -14.43 -6.73
N LEU A 16 3.24 -15.54 -7.05
CA LEU A 16 4.61 -15.82 -6.60
C LEU A 16 5.57 -14.68 -6.98
N ALA A 17 5.53 -14.21 -8.22
CA ALA A 17 6.37 -13.11 -8.67
C ALA A 17 6.11 -11.81 -7.89
N LYS A 18 4.85 -11.51 -7.55
CA LYS A 18 4.49 -10.37 -6.69
C LYS A 18 5.00 -10.54 -5.26
N ASP A 19 4.84 -11.73 -4.68
CA ASP A 19 5.24 -12.03 -3.30
C ASP A 19 6.77 -11.94 -3.11
N TYR A 20 7.53 -12.31 -4.14
CA TYR A 20 9.00 -12.23 -4.15
C TYR A 20 9.55 -10.97 -4.83
N ALA A 21 8.70 -10.03 -5.21
CA ALA A 21 9.14 -8.78 -5.83
C ALA A 21 10.05 -8.02 -4.84
N LYS A 22 11.24 -7.67 -5.30
CA LYS A 22 12.11 -6.77 -4.55
C LYS A 22 11.67 -5.34 -4.81
N PHE A 23 11.30 -4.64 -3.75
CA PHE A 23 11.10 -3.20 -3.81
C PHE A 23 12.46 -2.51 -3.88
N VAL A 24 12.55 -1.49 -4.74
CA VAL A 24 13.69 -0.58 -4.82
C VAL A 24 13.18 0.80 -4.45
N ASP A 25 14.05 1.60 -3.84
CA ASP A 25 13.69 2.97 -3.48
C ASP A 25 13.33 3.74 -4.75
N ALA A 26 12.13 4.33 -4.74
CA ALA A 26 11.69 5.19 -5.82
C ALA A 26 12.46 6.52 -5.78
N ASP A 27 12.60 7.17 -6.94
CA ASP A 27 13.09 8.54 -7.00
C ASP A 27 12.22 9.44 -6.11
N ALA A 28 12.83 10.34 -5.33
CA ALA A 28 12.12 11.22 -4.41
C ALA A 28 11.07 12.11 -5.11
N GLN A 29 11.25 12.39 -6.41
CA GLN A 29 10.30 13.16 -7.21
C GLN A 29 9.15 12.31 -7.78
N ARG A 30 9.26 10.99 -7.76
CA ARG A 30 8.22 10.09 -8.25
C ARG A 30 7.03 10.13 -7.31
N LYS A 31 5.86 10.39 -7.89
CA LYS A 31 4.59 10.34 -7.17
C LYS A 31 4.19 8.89 -6.89
N ALA A 32 3.68 8.64 -5.69
CA ALA A 32 3.15 7.35 -5.29
C ALA A 32 1.99 6.92 -6.19
N GLN A 33 2.01 5.66 -6.64
CA GLN A 33 0.97 5.04 -7.46
C GLN A 33 0.61 3.64 -6.97
N ASN A 34 -0.46 3.06 -7.52
CA ASN A 34 -0.86 1.70 -7.19
C ASN A 34 0.30 0.71 -7.38
N ASP A 35 0.33 -0.34 -6.54
CA ASP A 35 1.39 -1.34 -6.42
C ASP A 35 2.73 -0.81 -5.85
N ASP A 36 2.86 0.49 -5.52
CA ASP A 36 4.02 0.98 -4.77
C ASP A 36 3.96 0.57 -3.30
N LYS A 37 5.12 0.24 -2.72
CA LYS A 37 5.28 0.06 -1.28
C LYS A 37 5.63 1.41 -0.64
N LEU A 38 4.76 1.87 0.26
CA LEU A 38 4.98 3.07 1.05
C LEU A 38 5.27 2.69 2.49
N THR A 39 6.20 3.41 3.10
CA THR A 39 6.41 3.42 4.55
C THR A 39 5.92 4.77 5.07
N ILE A 40 4.91 4.75 5.94
CA ILE A 40 4.26 5.97 6.42
C ILE A 40 4.04 5.94 7.93
N ASP A 41 3.92 7.13 8.49
CA ASP A 41 3.42 7.35 9.84
C ASP A 41 2.02 7.95 9.71
N PHE A 42 1.05 7.44 10.48
CA PHE A 42 -0.31 7.97 10.47
C PHE A 42 -0.91 7.99 11.86
N GLU A 43 -1.80 8.96 12.09
CA GLU A 43 -2.63 9.07 13.28
C GLU A 43 -4.03 9.51 12.85
N GLY A 44 -5.01 8.66 13.13
CA GLY A 44 -6.41 8.83 12.78
C GLY A 44 -7.24 9.13 14.01
N PHE A 45 -8.22 9.99 13.82
CA PHE A 45 -9.12 10.47 14.86
C PHE A 45 -10.57 10.18 14.45
N ILE A 46 -11.40 9.71 15.39
CA ILE A 46 -12.86 9.62 15.24
C ILE A 46 -13.44 10.57 16.28
N ASP A 47 -14.26 11.54 15.85
CA ASP A 47 -14.88 12.54 16.74
C ASP A 47 -13.87 13.29 17.65
N ASN A 48 -12.68 13.61 17.11
CA ASN A 48 -11.53 14.20 17.81
C ASN A 48 -10.90 13.31 18.91
N ALA A 49 -11.25 12.02 18.97
CA ALA A 49 -10.59 11.04 19.82
C ALA A 49 -9.72 10.10 18.98
N PRO A 50 -8.46 9.83 19.39
CA PRO A 50 -7.68 8.76 18.78
C PRO A 50 -8.39 7.43 19.04
N PHE A 51 -8.51 6.60 18.01
CA PHE A 51 -9.13 5.28 18.13
C PHE A 51 -8.08 4.16 18.07
N GLU A 52 -8.43 2.99 18.59
CA GLU A 52 -7.53 1.83 18.61
C GLU A 52 -7.26 1.35 17.18
N GLY A 53 -5.98 1.26 16.80
CA GLY A 53 -5.57 1.00 15.41
C GLY A 53 -5.56 2.23 14.51
N GLY A 54 -5.88 3.42 15.03
CA GLY A 54 -5.80 4.69 14.31
C GLY A 54 -4.38 5.25 14.22
N LYS A 55 -3.40 4.73 14.97
CA LYS A 55 -2.03 5.24 14.96
C LYS A 55 -1.01 4.15 14.66
N ALA A 56 -0.09 4.44 13.74
CA ALA A 56 1.08 3.60 13.49
C ALA A 56 2.27 4.44 13.00
N GLU A 57 3.48 3.97 13.35
CA GLU A 57 4.75 4.52 12.87
C GLU A 57 5.49 3.44 12.08
N ASN A 58 6.23 3.84 11.04
CA ASN A 58 6.93 2.98 10.09
C ASN A 58 6.02 1.90 9.46
N PHE A 59 4.75 2.23 9.25
CA PHE A 59 3.78 1.30 8.69
C PHE A 59 4.03 1.12 7.20
N SER A 60 4.28 -0.14 6.79
CA SER A 60 4.43 -0.51 5.38
C SER A 60 3.09 -0.94 4.79
N LEU A 61 2.65 -0.26 3.73
CA LEU A 61 1.50 -0.70 2.93
C LEU A 61 1.85 -0.76 1.44
N ILE A 62 1.11 -1.59 0.70
CA ILE A 62 1.09 -1.55 -0.76
C ILE A 62 -0.10 -0.71 -1.20
N LEU A 63 0.13 0.34 -1.97
CA LEU A 63 -0.93 1.24 -2.39
C LEU A 63 -1.89 0.55 -3.38
N GLY A 64 -3.20 0.64 -3.15
CA GLY A 64 -4.22 -0.05 -3.94
C GLY A 64 -4.44 -1.52 -3.52
N SER A 65 -3.77 -1.99 -2.46
CA SER A 65 -3.97 -3.35 -1.93
C SER A 65 -5.28 -3.52 -1.16
N LYS A 66 -5.98 -2.42 -0.85
CA LYS A 66 -7.19 -2.42 -0.01
C LYS A 66 -6.96 -2.99 1.39
N GLN A 67 -5.72 -2.87 1.87
CA GLN A 67 -5.34 -3.20 3.24
C GLN A 67 -5.81 -2.10 4.20
N MET A 68 -5.91 -0.86 3.71
CA MET A 68 -6.44 0.28 4.46
C MET A 68 -7.75 0.78 3.85
N LEU A 69 -8.38 1.75 4.52
CA LEU A 69 -9.57 2.41 4.01
C LEU A 69 -9.30 3.03 2.65
N GLU A 70 -10.23 2.89 1.72
CA GLU A 70 -10.05 3.36 0.34
C GLU A 70 -9.75 4.86 0.28
N ASP A 71 -10.39 5.67 1.14
CA ASP A 71 -10.16 7.10 1.21
C ASP A 71 -8.75 7.44 1.72
N PHE A 72 -8.18 6.60 2.59
CA PHE A 72 -6.82 6.73 3.06
C PHE A 72 -5.81 6.41 1.95
N GLU A 73 -6.00 5.29 1.24
CA GLU A 73 -5.15 4.95 0.08
C GLU A 73 -5.26 6.01 -1.03
N LYS A 74 -6.46 6.55 -1.28
CA LYS A 74 -6.65 7.67 -2.21
C LYS A 74 -5.94 8.94 -1.78
N ALA A 75 -5.83 9.20 -0.49
CA ALA A 75 -5.13 10.38 0.02
C ALA A 75 -3.61 10.29 -0.21
N LEU A 76 -3.05 9.08 -0.21
CA LEU A 76 -1.63 8.78 -0.46
C LEU A 76 -1.28 8.75 -1.95
N LEU A 77 -2.25 8.45 -2.82
CA LEU A 77 -2.05 8.48 -4.27
C LEU A 77 -1.58 9.86 -4.72
N GLY A 78 -0.45 9.89 -5.41
CA GLY A 78 0.12 11.12 -5.93
C GLY A 78 1.07 11.86 -4.99
N MET A 79 1.17 11.47 -3.71
CA MET A 79 2.10 12.07 -2.75
C MET A 79 3.55 11.74 -3.10
N GLN A 80 4.47 12.63 -2.75
CA GLN A 80 5.91 12.40 -2.86
C GLN A 80 6.51 11.94 -1.53
N THR A 81 7.71 11.36 -1.60
CA THR A 81 8.48 11.01 -0.40
C THR A 81 8.69 12.26 0.47
N SER A 82 8.51 12.11 1.78
CA SER A 82 8.62 13.20 2.77
C SER A 82 7.54 14.28 2.68
N GLU A 83 6.46 14.06 1.91
CA GLU A 83 5.28 14.91 1.93
C GLU A 83 4.40 14.53 3.15
N GLU A 84 4.01 15.53 3.93
CA GLU A 84 3.11 15.36 5.07
C GLU A 84 1.72 15.87 4.74
N LYS A 85 0.68 15.11 5.11
CA LYS A 85 -0.71 15.50 4.89
C LYS A 85 -1.48 15.50 6.21
N ASN A 86 -1.61 16.68 6.79
CA ASN A 86 -2.39 16.92 8.02
C ASN A 86 -3.85 17.25 7.68
N SER A 87 -4.58 16.33 7.06
CA SER A 87 -6.06 16.40 7.02
C SER A 87 -6.66 15.08 6.51
N LEU A 88 -7.05 14.20 7.43
CA LEU A 88 -8.14 13.24 7.27
C LEU A 88 -8.92 13.19 8.59
#